data_AF-A0A811MNJ9-F1
#
_entry.id   AF-A0A811MNJ9-F1
#
_cell.length_a   1.000
_cell.length_b   1.000
_cell.length_c   1.000
_cell.angle_alpha   90.00
_cell.angle_beta   90.00
_cell.angle_gamma   90.00
#
_symmetry.space_group_name_H-M   'P 1'
#
loop_
_entity.id
_entity.type
_entity.pdbx_description
1 polymer ?
#
loop_
_entity_poly.entity_id
_entity_poly.type
_entity_poly.pdbx_seq_one_letter_code
_entity_poly.pdbx_strand_id
1 'polypeptide(L)' 'MDWKETQDAHVFMTDVPGLAKQQVVVELVDGRILRIYCGKKDNDANKGGLAVGHEEKKE' A
#
# COMPACT_ATOMS: atom_id res chain seq x y z
N MET A 1 0.39 10.88 -4.81
CA MET A 1 1.52 9.98 -4.48
C MET A 1 2.73 10.58 -5.14
N ASP A 2 3.68 11.03 -4.32
CA ASP A 2 4.93 11.61 -4.78
C ASP A 2 6.03 10.59 -4.59
N TRP A 3 6.90 10.48 -5.58
CA TRP A 3 8.09 9.65 -5.52
C TRP A 3 9.31 10.51 -5.77
N LYS A 4 10.23 10.49 -4.81
CA LYS A 4 11.54 11.10 -4.93
C LYS A 4 12.62 10.03 -4.79
N GLU A 5 13.43 9.90 -5.83
CA GLU A 5 14.63 9.09 -5.82
C GLU A 5 15.82 9.96 -5.39
N THR A 6 16.59 9.49 -4.41
CA THR A 6 17.88 10.06 -4.02
C THR A 6 18.97 9.02 -4.22
N GLN A 7 20.23 9.44 -4.17
CA GLN A 7 21.37 8.54 -4.37
C GLN A 7 21.41 7.37 -3.36
N ASP A 8 20.86 7.56 -2.16
CA ASP A 8 20.87 6.58 -1.08
C ASP A 8 19.53 5.84 -0.90
N ALA A 9 18.40 6.39 -1.36
CA ALA A 9 17.08 5.83 -1.07
C ALA A 9 15.97 6.28 -2.03
N HIS A 10 14.90 5.48 -2.09
CA HIS A 10 13.66 5.86 -2.76
C HIS A 10 12.63 6.26 -1.71
N VAL A 11 12.19 7.51 -1.73
CA VAL A 11 11.22 8.05 -0.78
C VAL A 11 9.86 8.17 -1.45
N PHE A 12 8.90 7.42 -0.92
CA PHE A 12 7.50 7.44 -1.35
C PHE A 12 6.67 8.24 -0.35
N MET A 13 6.04 9.32 -0.80
CA MET A 13 5.24 10.21 0.02
C MET A 13 3.78 10.18 -0.43
N THR A 14 2.88 10.11 0.54
CA THR A 14 1.46 10.29 0.30
C THR A 14 0.79 10.85 1.52
N ASP A 15 -0.09 11.81 1.31
CA ASP A 15 -0.95 12.33 2.35
C ASP A 15 -2.09 11.34 2.59
N VAL A 16 -2.31 10.99 3.86
CA VAL A 16 -3.38 10.10 4.28
C VAL A 16 -4.19 10.76 5.40
N PRO A 17 -5.01 11.78 5.07
CA PRO A 17 -5.77 12.51 6.08
C PRO A 17 -6.86 11.64 6.70
N GLY A 18 -7.05 11.77 8.02
CA GLY A 18 -8.13 11.09 8.74
C GLY A 18 -7.89 9.62 9.07
N LEU A 19 -6.67 9.10 8.86
CA LEU A 19 -6.31 7.73 9.25
C LEU A 19 -5.16 7.70 10.26
N ALA A 20 -5.30 6.83 11.24
CA ALA A 20 -4.24 6.56 12.20
C ALA A 20 -3.16 5.66 11.59
N LYS A 21 -1.92 5.75 12.10
CA LYS A 21 -0.79 4.92 11.65
C LYS A 21 -1.09 3.41 11.67
N GLN A 22 -1.94 2.93 12.57
CA GLN A 22 -2.32 1.52 12.68
C GLN A 22 -3.26 1.03 11.56
N GLN A 23 -3.92 1.95 10.87
CA GLN A 23 -4.81 1.70 9.73
C GLN A 23 -4.07 1.76 8.39
N VAL A 24 -2.76 1.99 8.45
CA VAL A 24 -1.87 1.98 7.29
C VAL A 24 -0.98 0.74 7.40
N VAL A 25 -1.06 -0.12 6.39
CA VAL A 25 -0.25 -1.33 6.30
C VAL A 25 0.69 -1.18 5.12
N VAL A 26 1.98 -1.45 5.33
CA VAL A 26 3.02 -1.35 4.30
C VAL A 26 3.70 -2.71 4.18
N GLU A 27 3.73 -3.26 2.97
CA GLU A 27 4.28 -4.58 2.67
C GLU A 27 5.21 -4.50 1.46
N LEU A 28 6.28 -5.31 1.48
CA LEU A 28 7.17 -5.50 0.34
C LEU A 28 6.93 -6.89 -0.26
N VAL A 29 6.48 -6.94 -1.51
CA VAL A 29 6.22 -8.17 -2.26
C VAL A 29 7.36 -8.43 -3.24
N ASP A 30 7.83 -9.68 -3.27
CA ASP A 30 8.91 -10.18 -4.15
C ASP A 30 10.19 -9.33 -4.13
N GLY A 31 10.42 -8.62 -3.02
CA GLY A 31 11.54 -7.72 -2.82
C GLY A 31 11.55 -6.47 -3.73
N ARG A 32 10.50 -6.25 -4.52
CA ARG A 32 10.49 -5.21 -5.58
C ARG A 32 9.24 -4.35 -5.61
N ILE A 33 8.14 -4.80 -5.02
CA ILE A 33 6.86 -4.09 -5.07
C ILE A 33 6.50 -3.61 -3.66
N LEU A 34 6.41 -2.29 -3.47
CA LEU A 34 5.91 -1.69 -2.24
C LEU A 34 4.38 -1.55 -2.31
N ARG A 35 3.65 -2.25 -1.45
CA ARG A 35 2.18 -2.14 -1.31
C ARG A 35 1.83 -1.34 -0.07
N ILE A 36 0.98 -0.34 -0.23
CA ILE A 36 0.47 0.51 0.85
C ILE A 36 -1.05 0.34 0.87
N TYR A 37 -1.58 -0.16 1.99
CA TYR A 37 -3.02 -0.29 2.22
C TYR A 37 -3.47 0.71 3.27
N CYS A 38 -4.69 1.21 3.07
CA CYS A 38 -5.22 2.36 3.77
C CYS A 38 -6.70 2.07 4.09
N GLY A 39 -7.01 1.69 5.34
CA GLY A 39 -8.37 1.28 5.73
C GLY A 39 -8.47 0.68 7.14
N LYS A 40 -9.69 0.37 7.61
CA LYS A 40 -9.88 -0.31 8.91
C LYS A 40 -9.43 -1.77 8.82
N LYS A 41 -8.63 -2.22 9.79
CA LYS A 41 -8.55 -3.64 10.15
C LYS A 41 -9.87 -3.99 10.81
N ASP A 42 -10.86 -4.41 10.02
CA ASP A 42 -12.05 -5.02 10.57
C ASP A 42 -11.62 -6.31 11.27
N ASN A 43 -11.69 -6.33 12.59
CA ASN A 43 -11.50 -7.52 13.44
C ASN A 43 -12.73 -8.45 13.35
N ASP A 44 -13.36 -8.53 12.19
CA ASP A 44 -14.49 -9.40 11.94
C ASP A 44 -14.03 -10.51 10.99
N ALA A 45 -13.78 -11.67 11.60
CA ALA A 45 -13.40 -12.91 10.95
C ALA A 45 -14.56 -13.49 10.12
N ASN A 46 -15.12 -12.74 9.15
CA ASN A 46 -16.04 -13.28 8.14
C ASN A 46 -16.37 -12.27 7.02
N LYS A 47 -15.44 -12.00 6.08
CA LYS A 47 -15.77 -11.70 4.67
C LYS A 47 -14.52 -11.58 3.81
N GLY A 48 -14.63 -12.06 2.58
CA GLY A 48 -13.54 -12.33 1.66
C GLY A 48 -12.78 -11.09 1.14
N GLY A 49 -11.53 -11.38 0.79
CA GLY A 49 -10.61 -10.67 -0.10
C GLY A 49 -10.85 -9.19 -0.39
N LEU A 50 -9.92 -8.35 0.06
CA LEU A 50 -9.45 -7.28 -0.82
C LEU A 50 -8.51 -7.88 -1.86
N ALA A 51 -9.11 -8.54 -2.86
CA ALA A 51 -8.50 -8.64 -4.16
C ALA A 51 -8.57 -7.24 -4.80
N VAL A 52 -7.49 -6.46 -4.67
CA VAL A 52 -7.19 -5.46 -5.69
C VAL A 52 -6.26 -6.15 -6.67
N GLY A 53 -6.85 -6.93 -7.57
CA GLY A 53 -6.22 -7.22 -8.84
C GLY A 53 -6.30 -5.94 -9.66
N HIS A 54 -5.15 -5.40 -10.04
CA HIS A 54 -5.08 -4.54 -11.21
C HIS A 54 -4.35 -5.34 -12.27
N GLU A 55 -5.10 -5.69 -13.30
CA GLU A 55 -4.64 -6.37 -14.50
C GLU A 55 -3.59 -5.47 -15.19
N GLU A 56 -2.32 -5.87 -15.11
CA GLU A 56 -1.27 -5.29 -15.93
C GLU A 56 -1.49 -5.82 -17.35
N LYS A 57 -2.31 -5.11 -18.13
CA LYS A 57 -2.29 -5.28 -19.59
C LYS A 57 -0.93 -4.81 -20.08
N LYS A 58 -0.03 -5.76 -20.31
CA LYS A 58 1.09 -5.59 -21.24
C LYS A 58 0.49 -5.46 -22.64
N GLU A 59 0.74 -4.33 -23.26
CA GLU A 59 0.79 -4.20 -24.72
C GLU A 59 2.27 -4.17 -25.15
#